data_AF-A0A820UDN1-F1
#
_entry.id   AF-A0A820UDN1-F1
#
_cell.length_a   1.000
_cell.length_b   1.000
_cell.length_c   1.000
_cell.angle_alpha   90.00
_cell.angle_beta   90.00
_cell.angle_gamma   90.00
#
_symmetry.space_group_name_H-M   'P 1'
#
loop_
_entity.id
_entity.type
_entity.pdbx_description
1 polymer ?
#
loop_
_entity_poly.entity_id
_entity_poly.type
_entity_poly.pdbx_seq_one_letter_code
_entity_poly.pdbx_strand_id
1 'polypeptide(L)'
;AAFRFFRVVYPSHVWLQDGFTYAVIIPILWLISILFLLPVHVWHDIQLMPTESICVLAIHSARGFIWSTIVIYGLPMNIISIIYFQLARFMRRPPLPTSARAKRDVIVARRIVLVVFVLILAGAPSVVLELMLPFTDVGKPLFYRISNMTIVIAMIALSCMLVYVTPQVKEILMRIGKQHQVVPTYSQPRFGLPVTTTKR
;
A
#
# COMPACT_ATOMS: atom_id res chain seq x y z
N ALA A 1 1.28 7.46 -4.55
CA ALA A 1 2.31 8.47 -4.20
C ALA A 1 2.72 9.32 -5.40
N ALA A 2 3.05 8.69 -6.54
CA ALA A 2 3.49 9.37 -7.78
C ALA A 2 2.58 10.53 -8.24
N PHE A 3 1.26 10.33 -8.29
CA PHE A 3 0.31 11.40 -8.65
C PHE A 3 0.49 12.68 -7.82
N ARG A 4 0.60 12.50 -6.50
CA ARG A 4 0.75 13.63 -5.57
C ARG A 4 2.13 14.26 -5.68
N PHE A 5 3.16 13.44 -5.90
CA PHE A 5 4.51 13.94 -6.14
C PHE A 5 4.56 14.84 -7.37
N PHE A 6 4.00 14.40 -8.52
CA PHE A 6 3.97 15.22 -9.72
C PHE A 6 3.18 16.52 -9.53
N ARG A 7 2.04 16.45 -8.85
CA ARG A 7 1.23 17.65 -8.57
C ARG A 7 1.92 18.67 -7.66
N VAL A 8 2.63 18.23 -6.63
CA VAL A 8 3.27 19.12 -5.65
C VAL A 8 4.62 19.65 -6.15
N VAL A 9 5.42 18.79 -6.77
CA VAL A 9 6.79 19.13 -7.19
C VAL A 9 6.81 19.76 -8.58
N TYR A 10 5.90 19.36 -9.48
CA TYR A 10 5.85 19.84 -10.87
C TYR A 10 4.48 20.44 -11.21
N PRO A 11 4.04 21.50 -10.49
CA PRO A 11 2.73 22.11 -10.74
C PRO A 11 2.57 22.68 -12.14
N SER A 12 3.67 23.05 -12.81
CA SER A 12 3.68 23.60 -14.17
C SER A 12 3.40 22.58 -15.27
N HIS A 13 3.52 21.28 -15.00
CA HIS A 13 3.40 20.22 -16.01
C HIS A 13 2.00 19.59 -15.95
N VAL A 14 1.02 20.27 -16.56
CA VAL A 14 -0.40 19.84 -16.55
C VAL A 14 -0.61 18.45 -17.16
N TRP A 15 0.18 18.08 -18.16
CA TRP A 15 0.11 16.75 -18.81
C TRP A 15 0.43 15.59 -17.85
N LEU A 16 1.28 15.80 -16.83
CA LEU A 16 1.56 14.79 -15.80
C LEU A 16 0.39 14.61 -14.82
N GLN A 17 -0.59 15.52 -14.83
CA GLN A 17 -1.76 15.46 -13.96
C GLN A 17 -2.99 14.88 -14.67
N ASP A 18 -2.88 14.64 -15.98
CA ASP A 18 -3.98 14.13 -16.79
C ASP A 18 -4.26 12.63 -16.51
N GLY A 19 -5.53 12.25 -16.50
CA GLY A 19 -5.97 10.88 -16.25
C GLY A 19 -5.44 9.89 -17.28
N PHE A 20 -5.32 10.33 -18.55
CA PHE A 20 -4.76 9.53 -19.63
C PHE A 20 -3.31 9.12 -19.34
N THR A 21 -2.50 10.05 -18.83
CA THR A 21 -1.10 9.77 -18.44
C THR A 21 -1.02 8.65 -17.40
N TYR A 22 -1.92 8.62 -16.41
CA TYR A 22 -1.97 7.52 -15.43
C TYR A 22 -2.46 6.21 -16.04
N ALA A 23 -3.43 6.27 -16.95
CA ALA A 23 -3.91 5.10 -17.68
C ALA A 23 -2.79 4.45 -18.51
N VAL A 24 -1.79 5.22 -18.96
CA VAL A 24 -0.59 4.72 -19.67
C VAL A 24 0.52 4.28 -18.71
N ILE A 25 0.78 5.04 -17.63
CA ILE A 25 1.85 4.71 -16.67
C ILE A 25 1.57 3.39 -15.95
N ILE A 26 0.32 3.11 -15.59
CA ILE A 26 -0.05 1.88 -14.87
C ILE A 26 0.35 0.62 -15.66
N PRO A 27 -0.09 0.39 -16.92
CA PRO A 27 0.30 -0.79 -17.67
C PRO A 27 1.80 -0.86 -17.95
N ILE A 28 2.47 0.28 -18.16
CA ILE A 28 3.94 0.32 -18.27
C ILE A 28 4.59 -0.20 -16.98
N LEU A 29 4.11 0.21 -15.81
CA LEU A 29 4.60 -0.28 -14.53
C LEU A 29 4.41 -1.78 -14.38
N TRP A 30 3.26 -2.31 -14.82
CA TRP A 30 3.01 -3.75 -14.84
C TRP A 30 3.98 -4.50 -15.76
N LEU A 31 4.20 -4.00 -16.98
CA LEU A 31 5.16 -4.57 -17.92
C LEU A 31 6.59 -4.56 -17.36
N ILE A 32 7.00 -3.45 -16.73
CA ILE A 32 8.30 -3.34 -16.06
C ILE A 32 8.40 -4.35 -14.91
N SER A 33 7.37 -4.51 -14.08
CA SER A 33 7.35 -5.51 -13.01
C SER A 33 7.49 -6.94 -13.54
N ILE A 34 6.80 -7.27 -14.64
CA ILE A 34 6.92 -8.59 -15.30
C ILE A 34 8.34 -8.77 -15.84
N LEU A 35 8.87 -7.76 -16.53
CA LEU A 35 10.23 -7.79 -17.08
C LEU A 35 11.29 -7.99 -15.99
N PHE A 36 11.08 -7.41 -14.80
CA PHE A 36 11.96 -7.55 -13.66
C PHE A 36 11.92 -8.93 -12.98
N LEU A 37 10.79 -9.64 -13.08
CA LEU A 37 10.65 -11.01 -12.59
C LEU A 37 11.16 -12.05 -13.59
N LEU A 38 11.27 -11.69 -14.87
CA LEU A 38 11.68 -12.58 -15.95
C LEU A 38 13.08 -13.22 -15.75
N PRO A 39 14.13 -12.51 -15.27
CA PRO A 39 15.45 -13.11 -15.05
C PRO A 39 15.41 -14.32 -14.11
N VAL A 40 14.59 -14.27 -13.06
CA VAL A 40 14.43 -15.37 -12.10
C VAL A 40 13.88 -16.62 -12.79
N HIS A 41 12.96 -16.45 -13.76
CA HIS A 41 12.44 -17.56 -14.56
C HIS A 41 13.48 -18.07 -15.56
N VAL A 42 14.14 -17.18 -16.30
CA VAL A 42 15.13 -17.54 -17.34
C VAL A 42 16.32 -18.29 -16.74
N TRP A 43 16.73 -17.95 -15.53
CA TRP A 43 17.83 -18.61 -14.83
C TRP A 43 17.50 -19.97 -14.24
N HIS A 44 16.24 -20.42 -14.34
CA HIS A 44 15.77 -21.66 -13.72
C HIS A 44 16.02 -21.69 -12.21
N ASP A 45 15.97 -20.52 -11.56
CA ASP A 45 16.17 -20.38 -10.12
C ASP A 45 14.94 -20.84 -9.32
N ILE A 46 13.86 -21.28 -9.98
CA ILE A 46 12.65 -21.80 -9.32
C ILE A 46 12.74 -23.32 -9.28
N GLN A 47 12.74 -23.88 -8.07
CA GLN A 47 12.77 -25.33 -7.85
C GLN A 47 11.53 -25.79 -7.08
N LEU A 48 11.02 -26.95 -7.46
CA LEU A 48 9.96 -27.62 -6.73
C LEU A 48 10.56 -28.26 -5.47
N MET A 49 10.06 -27.90 -4.30
CA MET A 49 10.50 -28.50 -3.04
C MET A 49 9.86 -29.90 -2.91
N PRO A 50 10.64 -30.99 -2.89
CA PRO A 50 10.10 -32.35 -3.01
C PRO A 50 9.22 -32.75 -1.81
N THR A 51 9.38 -32.08 -0.67
CA THR A 51 8.66 -32.40 0.57
C THR A 51 7.31 -31.70 0.71
N GLU A 52 7.11 -30.55 0.06
CA GLU A 52 5.92 -29.72 0.29
C GLU A 52 5.12 -29.36 -0.97
N SER A 53 5.50 -29.88 -2.15
CA SER A 53 4.82 -29.61 -3.43
C SER A 53 4.63 -28.11 -3.73
N ILE A 54 5.52 -27.27 -3.19
CA ILE A 54 5.56 -25.82 -3.41
C ILE A 54 6.74 -25.46 -4.29
N CYS A 55 6.53 -24.49 -5.19
CA CYS A 55 7.60 -23.89 -5.97
C CYS A 55 8.22 -22.75 -5.15
N VAL A 56 9.53 -22.83 -4.91
CA VAL A 56 10.26 -21.80 -4.18
C VAL A 56 11.49 -21.37 -4.98
N LEU A 57 11.97 -20.17 -4.71
CA LEU A 57 13.27 -19.72 -5.21
C LEU A 57 14.36 -20.60 -4.60
N ALA A 58 15.19 -21.20 -5.44
CA ALA A 58 16.30 -22.05 -5.06
C ALA A 58 17.29 -21.24 -4.21
N ILE A 59 17.36 -21.58 -2.92
CA ILE A 59 18.23 -20.92 -1.93
C ILE A 59 19.70 -20.96 -2.36
N HIS A 60 20.09 -22.00 -3.09
CA HIS A 60 21.46 -22.18 -3.56
C HIS A 60 21.87 -21.19 -4.67
N SER A 61 20.93 -20.52 -5.33
CA SER A 61 21.25 -19.50 -6.32
C SER A 61 21.37 -18.13 -5.66
N ALA A 62 22.58 -17.81 -5.19
CA ALA A 62 22.89 -16.49 -4.65
C ALA A 62 22.53 -15.35 -5.63
N ARG A 63 22.64 -15.60 -6.93
CA ARG A 63 22.27 -14.65 -7.99
C ARG A 63 20.78 -14.33 -7.99
N GLY A 64 19.92 -15.36 -8.06
CA GLY A 64 18.47 -15.17 -8.10
C GLY A 64 17.98 -14.46 -6.85
N PHE A 65 18.53 -14.84 -5.70
CA PHE A 65 18.24 -14.24 -4.41
C PHE A 65 18.64 -12.75 -4.34
N ILE A 66 19.90 -12.42 -4.65
CA ILE A 66 20.38 -11.03 -4.65
C ILE A 66 19.56 -10.18 -5.62
N TRP A 67 19.27 -10.71 -6.81
CA TRP A 67 18.44 -10.04 -7.81
C TRP A 67 17.04 -9.75 -7.27
N SER A 68 16.35 -10.74 -6.70
CA SER A 68 15.01 -10.57 -6.15
C SER A 68 15.00 -9.57 -5.00
N THR A 69 15.96 -9.62 -4.08
CA THR A 69 16.04 -8.67 -2.96
C THR A 69 16.25 -7.24 -3.46
N ILE A 70 17.16 -7.02 -4.42
CA ILE A 70 17.41 -5.70 -5.00
C ILE A 70 16.18 -5.18 -5.74
N VAL A 71 15.56 -6.00 -6.58
CA VAL A 71 14.47 -5.58 -7.46
C VAL A 71 13.15 -5.40 -6.70
N ILE A 72 12.81 -6.31 -5.79
CA ILE A 72 11.54 -6.31 -5.07
C ILE A 72 11.59 -5.31 -3.90
N TYR A 73 12.70 -5.25 -3.18
CA TYR A 73 12.81 -4.39 -1.99
C TYR A 73 13.70 -3.17 -2.24
N GLY A 74 14.94 -3.38 -2.69
CA GLY A 74 15.94 -2.31 -2.81
C GLY A 74 15.48 -1.16 -3.72
N LEU A 75 15.09 -1.46 -4.95
CA LEU A 75 14.77 -0.48 -5.98
C LEU A 75 13.51 0.33 -5.65
N PRO A 76 12.36 -0.28 -5.28
CA PRO A 76 11.18 0.47 -4.85
C PRO A 76 11.46 1.38 -3.65
N MET A 77 12.23 0.89 -2.69
CA MET A 77 12.56 1.63 -1.47
C MET A 77 13.48 2.81 -1.76
N ASN A 78 14.45 2.66 -2.65
CA ASN A 78 15.30 3.75 -3.12
C ASN A 78 14.49 4.80 -3.90
N ILE A 79 13.65 4.39 -4.85
CA ILE A 79 12.80 5.31 -5.62
C ILE A 79 11.89 6.12 -4.69
N ILE A 80 11.22 5.43 -3.77
CA ILE A 80 10.38 6.05 -2.74
C ILE A 80 11.21 7.04 -1.92
N SER A 81 12.38 6.64 -1.43
CA SER A 81 13.25 7.49 -0.60
C SER A 81 13.70 8.75 -1.34
N ILE A 82 14.09 8.65 -2.62
CA ILE A 82 14.47 9.80 -3.46
C ILE A 82 13.29 10.75 -3.65
N ILE A 83 12.11 10.21 -3.97
CA ILE A 83 10.87 10.99 -4.11
C ILE A 83 10.59 11.78 -2.83
N TYR A 84 10.73 11.15 -1.66
CA TYR A 84 10.50 11.81 -0.37
C TYR A 84 11.60 12.79 0.01
N PHE A 85 12.85 12.49 -0.31
CA PHE A 85 13.96 13.40 -0.08
C PHE A 85 13.77 14.70 -0.89
N GLN A 86 13.39 14.57 -2.16
CA GLN A 86 13.04 15.69 -3.03
C GLN A 86 11.86 16.49 -2.46
N LEU A 87 10.81 15.79 -2.00
CA LEU A 87 9.65 16.43 -1.40
C LEU A 87 10.03 17.18 -0.10
N ALA A 88 10.79 16.55 0.80
CA ALA A 88 11.26 17.18 2.03
C ALA A 88 12.13 18.41 1.75
N ARG A 89 13.02 18.33 0.73
CA ARG A 89 13.84 19.46 0.29
C ARG A 89 12.99 20.62 -0.25
N PHE A 90 11.96 20.31 -1.03
CA PHE A 90 11.02 21.32 -1.54
C PHE A 90 10.28 22.01 -0.39
N MET A 91 9.84 21.25 0.62
CA MET A 91 9.08 21.75 1.77
C MET A 91 9.91 22.58 2.76
N ARG A 92 11.24 22.39 2.79
CA ARG A 92 12.16 23.21 3.60
C ARG A 92 12.40 24.62 3.04
N ARG A 93 12.03 24.88 1.79
CA ARG A 93 12.11 26.25 1.25
C ARG A 93 11.10 27.14 1.99
N PRO A 94 11.47 28.36 2.40
CA PRO A 94 10.60 29.23 3.18
C PRO A 94 9.27 29.42 2.43
N PRO A 95 8.12 29.22 3.10
CA PRO A 95 6.84 29.29 2.43
C PRO A 95 6.57 30.73 1.98
N LEU A 96 6.28 30.90 0.69
CA LEU A 96 5.41 32.01 0.27
C LEU A 96 4.10 31.93 1.07
N PRO A 97 3.50 33.06 1.47
CA PRO A 97 2.65 33.17 2.64
C PRO A 97 1.47 32.18 2.67
N THR A 98 1.44 31.37 3.73
CA THR A 98 0.24 30.86 4.45
C THR A 98 -0.99 30.43 3.64
N SER A 99 -0.84 29.82 2.46
CA SER A 99 -2.02 29.23 1.82
C SER A 99 -2.48 27.98 2.60
N ALA A 100 -3.78 27.88 2.88
CA ALA A 100 -4.38 26.69 3.50
C ALA A 100 -4.08 25.41 2.71
N ARG A 101 -3.82 25.54 1.40
CA ARG A 101 -3.39 24.46 0.51
C ARG A 101 -2.02 23.89 0.89
N ALA A 102 -1.03 24.75 1.17
CA ALA A 102 0.30 24.31 1.59
C ALA A 102 0.26 23.48 2.88
N LYS A 103 -0.52 23.92 3.89
CA LYS A 103 -0.71 23.15 5.14
C LYS A 103 -1.31 21.76 4.87
N ARG A 104 -2.28 21.66 3.97
CA ARG A 104 -2.90 20.38 3.58
C ARG A 104 -1.87 19.45 2.92
N ASP A 105 -1.04 19.97 2.04
CA ASP A 105 -0.02 19.19 1.34
C ASP A 105 1.07 18.66 2.29
N VAL A 106 1.48 19.46 3.30
CA VAL A 106 2.37 19.00 4.39
C VAL A 106 1.78 17.80 5.12
N ILE A 107 0.51 17.90 5.54
CA ILE A 107 -0.16 16.85 6.31
C ILE A 107 -0.24 15.57 5.48
N VAL A 108 -0.58 15.71 4.20
CA VAL A 108 -0.63 14.58 3.27
C VAL A 108 0.76 13.94 3.11
N ALA A 109 1.81 14.74 2.87
CA ALA A 109 3.17 14.26 2.75
C ALA A 109 3.62 13.47 3.98
N ARG A 110 3.37 14.02 5.18
CA ARG A 110 3.67 13.36 6.47
C ARG A 110 2.99 12.00 6.60
N ARG A 111 1.73 11.89 6.18
CA ARG A 111 1.01 10.61 6.22
C ARG A 111 1.62 9.58 5.29
N ILE A 112 2.06 9.97 4.10
CA ILE A 112 2.67 8.98 3.18
C ILE A 112 4.07 8.57 3.68
N VAL A 113 4.85 9.49 4.26
CA VAL A 113 6.10 9.13 4.95
C VAL A 113 5.85 8.10 6.05
N LEU A 114 4.77 8.27 6.82
CA LEU A 114 4.37 7.30 7.84
C LEU A 114 4.03 5.93 7.22
N VAL A 115 3.27 5.89 6.12
CA VAL A 115 2.98 4.63 5.40
C VAL A 115 4.25 3.96 4.90
N VAL A 116 5.18 4.73 4.31
CA VAL A 116 6.47 4.21 3.86
C VAL A 116 7.25 3.66 5.04
N PHE A 117 7.35 4.40 6.14
CA PHE A 117 8.06 3.94 7.33
C PHE A 117 7.50 2.61 7.86
N VAL A 118 6.17 2.48 7.92
CA VAL A 118 5.51 1.23 8.29
C VAL A 118 5.79 0.12 7.28
N LEU A 119 5.82 0.42 5.98
CA LEU A 119 6.20 -0.54 4.94
C LEU A 119 7.64 -1.06 5.17
N ILE A 120 8.59 -0.17 5.50
CA ILE A 120 9.97 -0.56 5.81
C ILE A 120 9.99 -1.50 7.02
N LEU A 121 9.37 -1.07 8.13
CA LEU A 121 9.37 -1.84 9.37
C LEU A 121 8.66 -3.17 9.25
N ALA A 122 7.57 -3.24 8.50
CA ALA A 122 6.81 -4.48 8.30
C ALA A 122 7.53 -5.44 7.33
N GLY A 123 8.24 -4.91 6.32
CA GLY A 123 9.01 -5.71 5.38
C GLY A 123 10.38 -6.16 5.90
N ALA A 124 10.99 -5.41 6.81
CA ALA A 124 12.34 -5.68 7.32
C ALA A 124 12.51 -7.08 7.93
N PRO A 125 11.59 -7.61 8.76
CA PRO A 125 11.68 -8.98 9.26
C PRO A 125 11.77 -10.02 8.14
N SER A 126 10.99 -9.86 7.06
CA SER A 126 10.99 -10.79 5.92
C SER A 126 12.36 -10.76 5.23
N VAL A 127 12.91 -9.56 4.98
CA VAL A 127 14.23 -9.40 4.36
C VAL A 127 15.34 -9.97 5.25
N VAL A 128 15.27 -9.79 6.57
CA VAL A 128 16.25 -10.35 7.51
C VAL A 128 16.20 -11.87 7.52
N LEU A 129 15.00 -12.46 7.58
CA LEU A 129 14.82 -13.92 7.51
C LEU A 129 15.33 -14.49 6.19
N GLU A 130 15.04 -13.82 5.09
CA GLU A 130 15.55 -14.17 3.76
C GLU A 130 17.07 -14.09 3.70
N LEU A 131 17.69 -13.04 4.24
CA LEU A 131 19.16 -12.89 4.28
C LEU A 131 19.85 -13.92 5.17
N MET A 132 19.19 -14.42 6.22
CA MET A 132 19.70 -15.46 7.11
C MET A 132 19.60 -16.87 6.50
N LEU A 133 18.73 -17.06 5.51
CA LEU A 133 18.41 -18.37 4.94
C LEU A 133 19.60 -19.08 4.28
N PRO A 134 20.50 -18.42 3.53
CA PRO A 134 21.68 -19.07 2.95
C PRO A 134 22.70 -19.53 4.01
N PHE A 135 22.69 -18.93 5.20
CA PHE A 135 23.64 -19.24 6.28
C PHE A 135 23.12 -20.33 7.23
N THR A 136 21.82 -20.63 7.19
CA THR A 136 21.17 -21.54 8.13
C THR A 136 20.66 -22.77 7.38
N ASP A 137 21.40 -23.88 7.42
CA ASP A 137 20.95 -25.11 6.76
C ASP A 137 19.78 -25.81 7.47
N VAL A 138 19.56 -25.50 8.76
CA VAL A 138 18.54 -26.13 9.60
C VAL A 138 17.24 -25.32 9.56
N GLY A 139 16.11 -25.97 9.24
CA GLY A 139 14.78 -25.37 9.39
C GLY A 139 14.24 -24.58 8.20
N LYS A 140 14.82 -24.73 7.00
CA LYS A 140 14.38 -24.08 5.74
C LYS A 140 12.84 -23.98 5.55
N PRO A 141 12.03 -25.05 5.72
CA PRO A 141 10.58 -24.93 5.54
C PRO A 141 9.90 -24.02 6.56
N LEU A 142 10.38 -24.00 7.81
CA LEU A 142 9.84 -23.13 8.85
C LEU A 142 10.13 -21.65 8.53
N PHE A 143 11.35 -21.33 8.08
CA PHE A 143 11.72 -19.97 7.67
C PHE A 143 10.84 -19.46 6.53
N TYR A 144 10.56 -20.27 5.52
CA TYR A 144 9.64 -19.89 4.44
C TYR A 144 8.23 -19.60 4.94
N ARG A 145 7.70 -20.45 5.83
CA ARG A 145 6.36 -20.25 6.40
C ARG A 145 6.29 -18.97 7.22
N ILE A 146 7.27 -18.72 8.08
CA ILE A 146 7.34 -17.49 8.88
C ILE A 146 7.47 -16.26 7.96
N SER A 147 8.36 -16.32 6.97
CA SER A 147 8.54 -15.21 6.00
C SER A 147 7.25 -14.91 5.23
N ASN A 148 6.55 -15.93 4.73
CA ASN A 148 5.26 -15.77 4.06
C ASN A 148 4.21 -15.17 4.98
N MET A 149 4.14 -15.60 6.25
CA MET A 149 3.22 -15.02 7.23
C MET A 149 3.56 -13.56 7.51
N THR A 150 4.85 -13.18 7.62
CA THR A 150 5.25 -11.78 7.80
C THR A 150 4.87 -10.91 6.60
N ILE A 151 4.98 -11.43 5.37
CA ILE A 151 4.52 -10.73 4.17
C ILE A 151 2.99 -10.50 4.20
N VAL A 152 2.21 -11.53 4.55
CA VAL A 152 0.75 -11.42 4.65
C VAL A 152 0.35 -10.40 5.71
N ILE A 153 0.98 -10.45 6.89
CA ILE A 153 0.74 -9.49 7.97
C ILE A 153 1.09 -8.07 7.51
N ALA A 154 2.21 -7.89 6.80
CA ALA A 154 2.60 -6.59 6.23
C ALA A 154 1.54 -6.07 5.25
N MET A 155 1.03 -6.91 4.34
CA MET A 155 -0.02 -6.54 3.40
C MET A 155 -1.32 -6.10 4.09
N ILE A 156 -1.74 -6.83 5.14
CA ILE A 156 -2.91 -6.47 5.94
C ILE A 156 -2.68 -5.14 6.66
N ALA A 157 -1.52 -4.98 7.32
CA ALA A 157 -1.16 -3.76 8.03
C ALA A 157 -1.15 -2.54 7.08
N LEU A 158 -0.58 -2.67 5.89
CA LEU A 158 -0.57 -1.63 4.87
C LEU A 158 -1.98 -1.27 4.40
N SER A 159 -2.84 -2.26 4.19
CA SER A 159 -4.23 -2.06 3.78
C SER A 159 -5.00 -1.28 4.85
N CYS A 160 -4.88 -1.68 6.12
CA CYS A 160 -5.47 -0.97 7.25
C CYS A 160 -4.93 0.46 7.38
N MET A 161 -3.61 0.64 7.25
CA MET A 161 -2.98 1.96 7.32
C MET A 161 -3.41 2.87 6.18
N LEU A 162 -3.60 2.34 4.97
CA LEU A 162 -4.09 3.11 3.83
C LEU A 162 -5.50 3.64 4.08
N VAL A 163 -6.38 2.83 4.68
CA VAL A 163 -7.72 3.23 5.10
C VAL A 163 -7.65 4.33 6.17
N TYR A 164 -6.78 4.19 7.17
CA TYR A 164 -6.61 5.18 8.24
C TYR A 164 -6.08 6.52 7.72
N VAL A 165 -5.09 6.47 6.83
CA VAL A 165 -4.40 7.66 6.28
C VAL A 165 -5.25 8.40 5.25
N THR A 166 -6.10 7.69 4.50
CA THR A 166 -6.90 8.26 3.42
C THR A 166 -8.29 8.65 3.93
N PRO A 167 -8.55 9.96 4.15
CA PRO A 167 -9.77 10.40 4.82
C PRO A 167 -11.03 10.07 3.99
N GLN A 168 -10.93 10.12 2.66
CA GLN A 168 -12.02 9.78 1.74
C GLN A 168 -12.44 8.31 1.89
N VAL A 169 -11.47 7.40 1.98
CA VAL A 169 -11.74 5.96 2.15
C VAL A 169 -12.38 5.71 3.51
N LYS A 170 -11.84 6.33 4.57
CA LYS A 170 -12.43 6.27 5.91
C LYS A 170 -13.89 6.76 5.94
N GLU A 171 -14.18 7.88 5.26
CA GLU A 171 -15.52 8.44 5.20
C GLU A 171 -16.50 7.51 4.46
N ILE A 172 -16.10 6.96 3.31
CA ILE A 172 -16.89 5.98 2.57
C ILE A 172 -17.19 4.75 3.45
N LEU A 173 -16.17 4.21 4.13
CA LEU A 173 -16.32 3.04 4.99
C LEU A 173 -17.28 3.32 6.16
N MET A 174 -17.18 4.50 6.78
CA MET A 174 -18.10 4.94 7.83
C MET A 174 -19.54 5.10 7.34
N ARG A 175 -19.75 5.60 6.11
CA ARG A 175 -21.09 5.72 5.51
C ARG A 175 -21.71 4.34 5.27
N ILE A 176 -20.95 3.39 4.73
CA ILE A 176 -21.40 2.01 4.51
C ILE A 176 -21.77 1.35 5.85
N GLY A 177 -20.93 1.53 6.88
CA GLY A 177 -21.22 1.01 8.23
C GLY A 177 -22.50 1.57 8.85
N LYS A 178 -22.80 2.85 8.63
CA LYS A 178 -24.04 3.48 9.09
C LYS A 178 -25.28 3.00 8.30
N GLN A 179 -25.15 2.73 7.00
CA GLN A 179 -26.27 2.22 6.19
C GLN A 179 -26.67 0.78 6.57
N HIS A 180 -25.76 -0.01 7.12
CA HIS A 180 -26.05 -1.37 7.58
C HIS A 180 -26.62 -1.43 9.01
N GLN A 181 -26.70 -0.31 9.73
CA GLN A 181 -27.52 -0.22 10.93
C GLN A 181 -28.99 -0.07 10.52
N VAL A 182 -29.63 -1.21 10.21
CA VAL A 182 -31.08 -1.29 10.08
C VAL A 182 -31.67 -0.84 11.42
N VAL A 183 -32.22 0.36 11.47
CA VAL A 183 -32.99 0.82 12.63
C VAL A 183 -34.17 -0.14 12.76
N PRO A 184 -34.32 -0.87 13.88
CA PRO A 184 -35.48 -1.73 14.05
C PRO A 184 -36.71 -0.83 14.01
N THR A 185 -37.53 -1.01 12.97
CA THR A 185 -38.83 -0.37 12.88
C THR A 185 -39.67 -0.99 13.99
N TYR A 186 -39.66 -0.39 15.17
CA TYR A 186 -40.64 -0.70 16.19
C TYR A 186 -42.00 -0.45 15.56
N SER A 187 -42.74 -1.52 15.31
CA SER A 187 -44.12 -1.46 14.86
C SER A 187 -44.91 -0.62 15.86
N GLN A 188 -45.20 0.64 15.52
CA GLN A 188 -46.10 1.44 16.34
C GLN A 188 -47.47 0.73 16.36
N PRO A 189 -48.03 0.40 17.53
CA PRO A 189 -49.38 -0.10 17.61
C PRO A 189 -50.33 1.00 17.13
N ARG A 190 -51.03 0.75 16.01
CA ARG A 190 -52.14 1.58 15.53
C ARG A 190 -53.30 1.47 16.52
N PHE A 191 -53.30 2.29 17.56
CA PHE A 191 -54.49 2.58 18.34
C PHE A 191 -54.68 4.09 18.42
N GLY A 192 -55.35 4.63 17.42
CA GLY A 192 -55.86 6.00 17.40
C GLY A 192 -57.28 5.95 16.86
N LEU A 193 -58.25 5.86 17.77
CA LEU A 193 -59.67 6.05 17.49
C LEU A 193 -59.90 7.44 16.86
N PRO A 194 -60.82 7.59 15.89
CA PRO A 194 -61.21 8.90 15.39
C PRO A 194 -62.02 9.64 16.46
N VAL A 195 -61.45 10.72 16.99
CA VAL A 195 -62.19 11.72 17.77
C VAL A 195 -63.02 12.53 16.78
N THR A 196 -64.30 12.22 16.69
CA THR A 196 -65.32 13.05 16.06
C THR A 196 -65.52 14.31 16.91
N THR A 197 -64.93 15.44 16.50
CA THR A 197 -65.30 16.75 17.05
C THR A 197 -66.41 17.37 16.23
N THR A 198 -67.53 17.52 16.93
CA THR A 198 -68.85 18.00 16.54
C THR A 198 -68.89 19.54 16.49
N LYS A 199 -69.59 20.07 15.47
CA LYS A 199 -70.35 21.34 15.38
C LYS A 199 -69.92 22.57 16.20
N ARG A 200 -69.74 23.72 15.52
CA ARG A 200 -70.76 24.80 15.48
C ARG A 200 -70.47 25.79 14.37
#